data_AF-A0A7K5SJ57-F1
#
_entry.id   AF-A0A7K5SJ57-F1
#
_cell.length_a   1.000
_cell.length_b   1.000
_cell.length_c   1.000
_cell.angle_alpha   90.00
_cell.angle_beta   90.00
_cell.angle_gamma   90.00
#
_symmetry.space_group_name_H-M   'P 1'
#
loop_
_entity.id
_entity.type
_entity.pdbx_description
1 polymer ?
#
loop_
_entity_poly.entity_id
_entity_poly.type
_entity_poly.pdbx_seq_one_letter_code
_entity_poly.pdbx_strand_id
1 'polypeptide(L)' 'NPEIAKKLATCPFNARHLVPWANLSEHITKCKDKAFLEQDVASRSCEPPPEHTGSTWQAPPCNEDWE' A
#
# COMPACT_ATOMS: atom_id res chain seq x y z
N ASN A 1 -23.72 -10.42 4.66
CA ASN A 1 -22.91 -11.52 4.10
C ASN A 1 -21.41 -11.29 4.34
N PRO A 2 -20.89 -11.55 5.55
CA PRO A 2 -19.48 -11.33 5.91
C PRO A 2 -18.50 -12.26 5.16
N GLU A 3 -19.00 -13.38 4.65
CA GLU A 3 -18.26 -14.41 3.90
C GLU A 3 -17.64 -13.90 2.59
N ILE A 4 -18.25 -12.86 2.00
CA ILE A 4 -17.84 -12.29 0.71
C ILE A 4 -16.68 -11.30 0.92
N ALA A 5 -16.73 -10.51 2.00
CA ALA A 5 -15.70 -9.52 2.33
C ALA A 5 -14.34 -10.17 2.63
N LYS A 6 -14.31 -11.32 3.31
CA LYS A 6 -13.07 -12.07 3.60
C LYS A 6 -12.35 -12.60 2.35
N LYS A 7 -13.05 -12.66 1.21
CA LYS A 7 -12.52 -13.16 -0.06
C LYS A 7 -12.08 -12.04 -1.00
N LEU A 8 -12.19 -10.78 -0.58
CA LEU A 8 -11.72 -9.64 -1.35
C LEU A 8 -10.26 -9.33 -0.97
N ALA A 9 -9.40 -9.29 -1.98
CA ALA A 9 -8.07 -8.74 -1.88
C ALA A 9 -8.09 -7.26 -2.28
N THR A 10 -7.17 -6.51 -1.70
CA THR A 10 -6.89 -5.14 -2.14
C THR A 10 -5.89 -5.18 -3.30
N CYS A 11 -6.13 -4.41 -4.36
CA CYS A 11 -5.20 -4.33 -5.48
C CYS A 11 -3.87 -3.71 -5.06
N PRO A 12 -2.72 -4.27 -5.47
CA PRO A 12 -1.40 -3.71 -5.13
C PRO A 12 -1.14 -2.34 -5.78
N PHE A 13 -1.82 -2.01 -6.87
CA PHE A 13 -1.62 -0.75 -7.59
C PHE A 13 -2.56 0.39 -7.13
N ASN A 14 -3.72 0.03 -6.58
CA ASN A 14 -4.68 1.02 -6.06
C ASN A 14 -5.47 0.43 -4.89
N ALA A 15 -5.25 0.98 -3.70
CA ALA A 15 -5.90 0.52 -2.46
C ALA A 15 -7.43 0.68 -2.46
N ARG A 16 -8.00 1.47 -3.39
CA ARG A 16 -9.45 1.62 -3.55
C ARG A 16 -10.09 0.44 -4.28
N HIS A 17 -9.31 -0.37 -4.97
CA HIS A 17 -9.82 -1.55 -5.67
C HIS A 17 -9.87 -2.76 -4.73
N LEU A 18 -11.08 -3.18 -4.41
CA LEU A 18 -11.37 -4.43 -3.71
C LEU A 18 -11.84 -5.47 -4.74
N VAL A 19 -11.06 -6.53 -4.89
CA VAL A 19 -11.24 -7.51 -5.96
C VAL A 19 -11.29 -8.90 -5.34
N PRO A 20 -12.21 -9.80 -5.74
CA PRO A 20 -12.18 -11.16 -5.25
C PRO A 20 -10.84 -11.83 -5.52
N TRP A 21 -10.32 -12.58 -4.55
CA TRP A 21 -9.01 -13.22 -4.61
C TRP A 21 -8.85 -14.09 -5.88
N ALA A 22 -9.92 -14.82 -6.25
CA ALA A 22 -9.97 -15.61 -7.47
C ALA A 22 -9.80 -14.79 -8.77
N ASN A 23 -10.16 -13.51 -8.75
CA ASN A 23 -10.08 -12.60 -9.89
C ASN A 23 -8.91 -11.60 -9.78
N LEU A 24 -8.13 -11.65 -8.69
CA LEU A 24 -7.03 -10.71 -8.46
C LEU A 24 -5.96 -10.84 -9.57
N SER A 25 -5.64 -12.06 -9.99
CA SER A 25 -4.64 -12.29 -11.04
C SER A 25 -5.06 -11.68 -12.38
N GLU A 26 -6.32 -11.82 -12.77
CA GLU A 26 -6.83 -11.20 -14.00
C GLU A 26 -6.90 -9.67 -13.85
N HIS A 27 -7.30 -9.20 -12.67
CA HIS A 27 -7.33 -7.78 -12.38
C HIS A 27 -5.95 -7.14 -12.52
N ILE A 28 -4.89 -7.75 -11.97
CA ILE A 28 -3.51 -7.22 -12.05
C ILE A 28 -3.09 -6.99 -13.51
N THR A 29 -3.42 -7.90 -14.43
CA THR A 29 -3.03 -7.75 -15.85
C THR A 29 -3.83 -6.65 -16.56
N LYS A 30 -5.13 -6.52 -16.25
CA LYS A 30 -6.03 -5.53 -16.85
C LYS A 30 -6.10 -4.19 -16.11
N CYS A 31 -5.46 -4.08 -14.94
CA CYS A 31 -5.54 -2.90 -14.08
C CYS A 31 -5.05 -1.68 -14.86
N LYS A 32 -5.80 -0.57 -14.79
CA LYS A 32 -5.43 0.70 -15.44
C LYS A 32 -4.41 1.46 -14.59
N ASP A 33 -4.56 1.39 -13.27
CA ASP A 33 -3.67 2.04 -12.30
C ASP A 33 -2.25 1.46 -12.30
N LYS A 34 -2.05 0.25 -12.84
CA LYS A 34 -0.69 -0.31 -13.02
C LYS A 34 0.18 0.61 -13.89
N ALA A 35 -0.41 1.19 -14.94
CA ALA A 35 0.31 2.04 -15.89
C ALA A 35 0.66 3.41 -15.28
N PHE A 36 -0.11 3.85 -14.29
CA PHE A 36 0.15 5.11 -13.58
C PHE A 36 1.39 4.99 -12.69
N LEU A 37 1.58 3.85 -12.01
CA LEU A 37 2.75 3.61 -11.16
C LEU A 37 4.05 3.45 -11.95
N GLU A 38 4.00 2.82 -13.14
CA GLU A 38 5.18 2.72 -14.01
C GLU A 38 5.68 4.09 -14.50
N GLN A 39 4.77 5.05 -14.66
CA GLN A 39 5.12 6.40 -15.11
C GLN A 39 5.79 7.25 -14.01
N ASP A 40 5.49 6.96 -12.75
CA ASP A 40 6.07 7.66 -11.58
C ASP A 40 7.51 7.19 -11.28
N VAL A 41 7.84 5.92 -11.59
CA VAL A 41 9.19 5.34 -11.41
C VAL A 41 10.20 5.87 -12.44
N ALA A 42 9.77 6.17 -13.67
CA ALA A 42 10.66 6.73 -14.69
C ALA A 42 11.15 8.15 -14.33
N SER A 43 10.39 8.90 -13.50
CA SER A 43 10.77 10.24 -13.04
C SER A 43 11.65 10.21 -11.78
N ARG A 44 11.80 9.06 -11.12
CA ARG A 44 12.60 8.88 -9.89
C ARG A 44 13.96 8.22 -10.11
N SER A 45 14.42 8.16 -11.37
CA SER A 45 15.81 7.82 -11.66
C SER A 45 16.72 8.97 -11.23
N CYS A 46 17.09 8.99 -9.95
CA CYS A 46 18.24 9.65 -9.30
C CYS A 46 17.90 10.15 -7.89
N GLU A 47 17.40 9.28 -7.01
CA GLU A 47 17.63 9.50 -5.59
C GLU A 47 17.71 8.15 -4.87
N PRO A 48 18.87 7.75 -4.33
CA PRO A 48 18.87 6.73 -3.29
C PRO A 48 17.95 7.22 -2.16
N PRO A 49 17.13 6.36 -1.54
CA PRO A 49 16.40 6.75 -0.35
C PRO A 49 17.43 7.35 0.62
N PRO A 50 17.19 8.54 1.21
CA PRO A 50 18.10 9.05 2.23
C PRO A 50 18.23 7.95 3.26
N GLU A 51 19.45 7.40 3.32
CA GLU A 51 19.93 6.60 4.41
C GLU A 51 19.36 7.20 5.70
N HIS A 52 18.62 6.37 6.44
CA HIS A 52 18.09 6.67 7.76
C HIS A 52 19.26 6.92 8.73
N THR A 53 19.96 8.03 8.57
CA THR A 53 20.83 8.59 9.59
C THR A 53 19.97 9.56 10.39
N GLY A 54 19.39 9.06 11.48
CA GLY A 54 18.90 9.92 12.56
C GLY A 54 17.41 10.24 12.60
N SER A 55 16.54 9.27 12.32
CA SER A 55 15.17 9.38 12.85
C SER A 55 15.21 9.14 14.36
N THR A 56 15.52 10.18 15.14
CA THR A 56 15.51 10.18 16.62
C THR A 56 14.08 10.16 17.19
N TRP A 57 13.10 9.72 16.40
CA TRP A 57 11.73 9.62 16.85
C TRP A 57 11.60 8.41 17.78
N GLN A 58 11.63 8.69 19.08
CA GLN A 58 11.15 7.76 20.09
C GLN A 58 9.67 8.03 20.33
N ALA A 59 8.85 6.99 20.20
CA ALA A 59 7.46 7.05 20.62
C ALA A 59 7.43 7.41 22.12
N PRO A 60 6.62 8.39 22.55
CA PRO A 60 6.45 8.68 23.96
C PRO A 60 5.96 7.42 24.69
N PRO A 61 6.46 7.12 25.90
CA PRO A 61 5.93 6.01 26.68
C PRO A 61 4.44 6.22 26.89
N CYS A 62 3.65 5.19 26.60
CA CYS A 62 2.22 5.19 26.88
C CYS A 62 2.05 5.26 28.40
N ASN A 63 1.84 6.45 28.95
CA ASN A 63 1.32 6.59 30.30
C ASN A 63 -0.14 7.00 30.17
N GLU A 64 -1.00 5.99 30.09
CA GLU A 64 -2.44 6.10 30.23
C GLU A 64 -2.76 6.54 31.66
N ASP A 65 -2.66 7.84 31.91
CA ASP A 65 -3.18 8.51 33.11
C ASP A 65 -4.64 8.86 32.84
N TRP A 66 -5.51 7.84 32.88
CA TRP A 66 -6.96 7.98 32.78
C TRP A 66 -7.58 8.11 34.19
N GLU A 67 -7.15 9.10 34.98
CA GLU A 67 -7.83 9.44 36.26
C GLU A 67 -9.07 10.34 36.07
#